data_AF-C5A5M0-F1
#
_entry.id   AF-C5A5M0-F1
#
_cell.length_a   1.000
_cell.length_b   1.000
_cell.length_c   1.000
_cell.angle_alpha   90.00
_cell.angle_beta   90.00
_cell.angle_gamma   90.00
#
_symmetry.space_group_name_H-M   'P 1'
#
loop_
_entity.id
_entity.type
_entity.pdbx_description
1 polymer ?
#
loop_
_entity_poly.entity_id
_entity_poly.type
_entity_poly.pdbx_seq_one_letter_code
_entity_poly.pdbx_strand_id
1 'polypeptide(L)'
;MVWMYEVKKSNSSYIFDLPRERIAFMFLRDGTYMMFHDEEFLCYSPKPVEVSKEELEHFEKTGEMPELVKRIKAHDFPSECVVKRLPPIDEDLKPFNPNRKCVVIFTGFWDTVIDYIERAGITYAVARLVDEPDKVCRFAGKGNYKVAAVRLKRNQPCLDREEFRKVLPKGV
;
A
#
# COMPACT_ATOMS: atom_id res chain seq x y z
N MET A 1 8.61 5.18 -19.28
CA MET A 1 9.12 3.92 -18.71
C MET A 1 7.89 3.08 -18.40
N VAL A 2 7.72 1.93 -19.06
CA VAL A 2 6.62 1.01 -18.72
C VAL A 2 7.08 0.28 -17.47
N TRP A 3 6.48 0.59 -16.33
CA TRP A 3 6.83 -0.07 -15.08
C TRP A 3 6.28 -1.50 -15.11
N MET A 4 7.16 -2.48 -14.97
CA MET A 4 6.75 -3.87 -14.75
C MET A 4 6.50 -4.07 -13.26
N TYR A 5 5.41 -4.77 -12.92
CA TYR A 5 5.13 -5.11 -11.52
C TYR A 5 6.20 -6.05 -10.98
N GLU A 6 6.64 -5.78 -9.75
CA GLU A 6 7.28 -6.81 -8.93
C GLU A 6 6.19 -7.78 -8.45
N VAL A 7 6.33 -9.06 -8.79
CA VAL A 7 5.32 -10.09 -8.43
C VAL A 7 5.79 -10.92 -7.25
N LYS A 8 4.95 -11.01 -6.22
CA LYS A 8 5.14 -11.84 -5.03
C LYS A 8 3.97 -12.81 -4.92
N LYS A 9 4.27 -14.11 -4.95
CA LYS A 9 3.25 -15.16 -4.94
C LYS A 9 3.49 -16.22 -3.89
N SER A 10 2.39 -16.74 -3.35
CA SER A 10 2.35 -17.87 -2.43
C SER A 10 1.08 -18.69 -2.68
N ASN A 11 0.93 -19.82 -2.00
CA ASN A 11 -0.31 -20.60 -2.06
C ASN A 11 -1.55 -19.82 -1.62
N SER A 12 -1.37 -18.77 -0.79
CA SER A 12 -2.43 -17.98 -0.19
C SER A 12 -2.56 -16.56 -0.75
N SER A 13 -1.67 -16.12 -1.65
CA SER A 13 -1.72 -14.75 -2.16
C SER A 13 -1.00 -14.53 -3.48
N TYR A 14 -1.41 -13.48 -4.17
CA TYR A 14 -0.80 -12.95 -5.37
C TYR A 14 -0.69 -11.43 -5.27
N ILE A 15 0.52 -10.88 -5.29
CA ILE A 15 0.75 -9.44 -5.11
C ILE A 15 1.56 -8.91 -6.27
N PHE A 16 1.04 -7.86 -6.90
CA PHE A 16 1.70 -7.06 -7.93
C PHE A 16 2.04 -5.70 -7.32
N ASP A 17 3.32 -5.38 -7.25
CA ASP A 17 3.84 -4.17 -6.61
C ASP A 17 4.50 -3.24 -7.63
N LEU A 18 4.10 -1.97 -7.60
CA LEU A 18 4.84 -0.84 -8.17
C LEU A 18 5.29 0.11 -7.05
N PRO A 19 6.17 1.10 -7.30
CA PRO A 19 6.57 2.07 -6.28
C PRO A 19 5.40 2.71 -5.52
N ARG A 20 4.30 3.03 -6.20
CA ARG A 20 3.14 3.74 -5.62
C ARG A 20 1.80 3.10 -5.90
N GLU A 21 1.82 1.87 -6.40
CA GLU A 21 0.62 1.08 -6.66
C GLU A 21 0.82 -0.33 -6.10
N ARG A 22 -0.27 -0.96 -5.67
CA ARG A 22 -0.30 -2.38 -5.33
C ARG A 22 -1.63 -2.97 -5.72
N ILE A 23 -1.56 -4.19 -6.25
CA ILE A 23 -2.70 -5.07 -6.43
C ILE A 23 -2.40 -6.34 -5.65
N ALA A 24 -3.22 -6.68 -4.68
CA ALA A 24 -3.06 -7.86 -3.85
C ALA A 24 -4.33 -8.70 -3.91
N PHE A 25 -4.18 -9.98 -4.25
CA PHE A 25 -5.21 -11.00 -4.19
C PHE A 25 -4.86 -11.96 -3.06
N MET A 26 -5.85 -12.28 -2.23
CA MET A 26 -5.72 -13.22 -1.12
C MET A 26 -6.68 -14.39 -1.34
N PHE A 27 -6.16 -15.61 -1.34
CA PHE A 27 -6.95 -16.82 -1.53
C PHE A 27 -7.34 -17.38 -0.16
N LEU A 28 -8.58 -17.14 0.25
CA LEU A 28 -9.16 -17.69 1.48
C LEU A 28 -10.08 -18.88 1.14
N ARG A 29 -10.58 -19.57 2.17
CA ARG A 29 -11.40 -20.79 2.00
C ARG A 29 -12.72 -20.54 1.26
N ASP A 30 -13.27 -19.35 1.42
CA ASP A 30 -14.55 -18.90 0.91
C ASP A 30 -14.43 -18.08 -0.39
N GLY A 31 -13.22 -17.85 -0.88
CA GLY A 31 -12.97 -17.24 -2.19
C GLY A 31 -11.75 -16.31 -2.22
N THR A 32 -11.66 -15.53 -3.30
CA THR A 32 -10.55 -14.59 -3.53
C THR A 32 -10.93 -13.20 -3.06
N TYR A 33 -10.11 -12.61 -2.19
CA TYR A 33 -10.25 -11.24 -1.73
C TYR A 33 -9.22 -10.36 -2.43
N MET A 34 -9.51 -9.07 -2.58
CA MET A 34 -8.64 -8.15 -3.29
C MET A 34 -8.42 -6.85 -2.51
N MET A 35 -7.22 -6.30 -2.65
CA MET A 35 -6.89 -4.92 -2.32
C MET A 35 -6.13 -4.29 -3.49
N PHE A 36 -6.59 -3.12 -3.91
CA PHE A 36 -5.92 -2.24 -4.85
C PHE A 36 -5.63 -0.90 -4.16
N HIS A 37 -4.48 -0.32 -4.40
CA HIS A 37 -4.31 1.11 -4.18
C HIS A 37 -3.37 1.70 -5.22
N ASP A 38 -3.54 2.97 -5.51
CA ASP A 38 -2.59 3.81 -6.23
C ASP A 38 -2.19 5.04 -5.39
N GLU A 39 -1.93 6.17 -6.03
CA GLU A 39 -1.65 7.44 -5.34
C GLU A 39 -2.91 8.13 -4.82
N GLU A 40 -4.06 7.94 -5.46
CA GLU A 40 -5.30 8.67 -5.16
C GLU A 40 -6.23 7.88 -4.25
N PHE A 41 -6.38 6.57 -4.43
CA PHE A 41 -7.39 5.81 -3.72
C PHE A 41 -6.92 4.41 -3.28
N LEU A 42 -7.61 3.93 -2.27
CA LEU A 42 -7.57 2.57 -1.76
C LEU A 42 -8.93 1.94 -2.05
N CYS A 43 -8.90 0.73 -2.59
CA CYS A 43 -10.06 -0.11 -2.86
C CYS A 43 -9.78 -1.50 -2.28
N TYR A 44 -10.66 -2.03 -1.43
CA TYR A 44 -10.54 -3.43 -0.99
C TYR A 44 -11.90 -4.08 -0.84
N SER A 45 -11.96 -5.39 -1.09
CA SER A 45 -13.20 -6.14 -1.12
C SER A 45 -13.47 -6.84 0.22
N PRO A 46 -14.40 -6.39 1.09
CA PRO A 46 -14.92 -7.14 2.26
C PRO A 46 -15.54 -8.50 1.94
N LYS A 47 -15.80 -8.79 0.67
CA LYS A 47 -16.34 -10.05 0.17
C LYS A 47 -15.44 -10.63 -0.92
N PRO A 48 -15.56 -11.93 -1.23
CA PRO A 48 -14.89 -12.51 -2.37
C PRO A 48 -15.25 -11.80 -3.67
N VAL A 49 -14.26 -11.64 -4.55
CA VAL A 49 -14.40 -11.12 -5.91
C VAL A 49 -14.26 -12.26 -6.91
N GLU A 50 -14.90 -12.09 -8.05
CA GLU A 50 -14.79 -13.02 -9.18
C GLU A 50 -13.49 -12.73 -9.94
N VAL A 51 -12.46 -13.50 -9.61
CA VAL A 51 -11.18 -13.52 -10.34
C VAL A 51 -10.53 -14.89 -10.15
N SER A 52 -10.16 -15.50 -11.27
CA SER A 52 -9.53 -16.82 -11.31
C SER A 52 -8.02 -16.72 -11.12
N LYS A 53 -7.37 -17.81 -10.71
CA LYS A 53 -5.90 -17.83 -10.62
C LYS A 53 -5.26 -17.77 -12.00
N GLU A 54 -5.91 -18.36 -12.99
CA GLU A 54 -5.50 -18.40 -14.38
C GLU A 54 -5.43 -16.99 -14.97
N GLU A 55 -6.40 -16.12 -14.66
CA GLU A 55 -6.35 -14.70 -15.05
C GLU A 55 -5.16 -13.97 -14.41
N LEU A 56 -4.85 -14.26 -13.15
CA LEU A 56 -3.72 -13.64 -12.46
C LEU A 56 -2.36 -14.13 -13.00
N GLU A 57 -2.26 -15.41 -13.37
CA GLU A 57 -1.08 -15.97 -14.03
C GLU A 57 -0.91 -15.41 -15.45
N HIS A 58 -2.01 -15.23 -16.19
CA HIS A 58 -1.98 -14.57 -17.50
C HIS A 58 -1.48 -13.12 -17.36
N PHE A 59 -2.00 -12.37 -16.38
CA PHE A 59 -1.56 -11.01 -16.10
C PHE A 59 -0.06 -10.93 -15.77
N GLU A 60 0.47 -11.82 -14.92
CA GLU A 60 1.91 -11.89 -14.65
C GLU A 60 2.73 -12.10 -15.94
N LYS A 61 2.27 -12.98 -16.84
CA LYS A 61 3.01 -13.36 -18.06
C LYS A 61 2.94 -12.32 -19.16
N THR A 62 1.78 -11.70 -19.36
CA THR A 62 1.50 -10.86 -20.53
C THR A 62 1.42 -9.37 -20.22
N GLY A 63 1.25 -9.02 -18.94
CA GLY A 63 0.93 -7.64 -18.52
C GLY A 63 -0.50 -7.23 -18.82
N GLU A 64 -1.33 -8.12 -19.39
CA GLU A 64 -2.74 -7.85 -19.62
C GLU A 64 -3.52 -7.89 -18.30
N MET A 65 -4.01 -6.74 -17.85
CA MET A 65 -4.70 -6.62 -16.56
C MET A 65 -6.00 -7.43 -16.55
N PRO A 66 -6.34 -8.09 -15.42
CA PRO A 66 -7.65 -8.68 -15.22
C PRO A 66 -8.75 -7.62 -15.37
N GLU A 67 -9.93 -8.02 -15.86
CA GLU A 67 -11.02 -7.09 -16.13
C GLU A 67 -11.44 -6.32 -14.88
N LEU A 68 -11.47 -6.99 -13.74
CA LEU A 68 -11.71 -6.38 -12.43
C LEU A 68 -10.74 -5.21 -12.15
N VAL A 69 -9.45 -5.38 -12.43
CA VAL A 69 -8.44 -4.33 -12.21
C VAL A 69 -8.62 -3.18 -13.19
N LYS A 70 -8.92 -3.47 -14.46
CA LYS A 70 -9.19 -2.44 -15.48
C LYS A 70 -10.35 -1.54 -15.06
N ARG A 71 -11.46 -2.14 -14.59
CA ARG A 71 -12.63 -1.42 -14.08
C ARG A 71 -12.29 -0.52 -12.89
N ILE A 72 -11.56 -1.04 -11.91
CA ILE A 72 -11.13 -0.26 -10.73
C ILE A 72 -10.28 0.94 -11.14
N LYS A 73 -9.34 0.77 -12.06
CA LYS A 73 -8.52 1.88 -12.59
C LYS A 73 -9.32 2.91 -13.38
N ALA A 74 -10.46 2.51 -13.94
CA ALA A 74 -11.42 3.40 -14.59
C ALA A 74 -12.41 4.04 -13.60
N HIS A 75 -12.21 3.86 -12.29
CA HIS A 75 -13.13 4.27 -11.21
C HIS A 75 -14.52 3.63 -11.29
N ASP A 76 -14.63 2.49 -11.98
CA ASP A 76 -15.79 1.61 -11.95
C ASP A 76 -15.56 0.52 -10.89
N PHE A 77 -15.89 0.86 -9.65
CA PHE A 77 -15.66 -0.01 -8.50
C PHE A 77 -16.77 -1.05 -8.36
N PRO A 78 -16.45 -2.32 -8.06
CA PRO A 78 -17.45 -3.29 -7.63
C PRO A 78 -18.22 -2.76 -6.42
N SER A 79 -19.54 -2.99 -6.37
CA SER A 79 -20.41 -2.49 -5.31
C SER A 79 -20.00 -2.96 -3.91
N GLU A 80 -19.29 -4.08 -3.86
CA GLU A 80 -18.78 -4.74 -2.68
C GLU A 80 -17.50 -4.09 -2.16
N CYS A 81 -16.82 -3.24 -2.92
CA CYS A 81 -15.54 -2.65 -2.52
C CYS A 81 -15.72 -1.47 -1.56
N VAL A 82 -14.92 -1.48 -0.49
CA VAL A 82 -14.69 -0.28 0.31
C VAL A 82 -13.68 0.58 -0.45
N VAL A 83 -14.11 1.78 -0.83
CA VAL A 83 -13.29 2.75 -1.56
C VAL A 83 -13.02 3.96 -0.68
N LYS A 84 -11.76 4.37 -0.58
CA LYS A 84 -11.33 5.51 0.21
C LYS A 84 -10.33 6.36 -0.56
N ARG A 85 -10.48 7.67 -0.49
CA ARG A 85 -9.48 8.61 -1.00
C ARG A 85 -8.29 8.66 -0.05
N LEU A 86 -7.10 8.54 -0.60
CA LEU A 86 -5.84 8.62 0.14
C LEU A 86 -5.42 10.09 0.33
N PRO A 87 -4.78 10.42 1.47
CA PRO A 87 -4.15 11.71 1.60
C PRO A 87 -2.96 11.86 0.61
N PRO A 88 -2.61 13.09 0.21
CA PRO A 88 -1.49 13.34 -0.70
C PRO A 88 -0.17 12.84 -0.09
N ILE A 89 0.83 12.58 -0.93
CA ILE A 89 2.19 12.19 -0.49
C ILE A 89 2.68 13.11 0.62
N ASP A 90 3.23 12.53 1.70
CA ASP A 90 3.77 13.32 2.81
C ASP A 90 4.84 14.32 2.30
N GLU A 91 4.64 15.60 2.62
CA GLU A 91 5.46 16.68 2.09
C GLU A 91 6.92 16.61 2.56
N ASP A 92 7.22 15.97 3.71
CA ASP A 92 8.60 15.83 4.18
C ASP A 92 9.33 14.72 3.42
N LEU A 93 8.61 13.73 2.88
CA LEU A 93 9.18 12.66 2.04
C LEU A 93 9.11 12.94 0.54
N LYS A 94 8.18 13.78 0.09
CA LYS A 94 7.95 14.11 -1.32
C LYS A 94 9.21 14.47 -2.12
N PRO A 95 10.19 15.26 -1.61
CA PRO A 95 11.41 15.58 -2.36
C PRO A 95 12.26 14.35 -2.74
N PHE A 96 12.08 13.24 -2.01
CA PHE A 96 12.85 12.00 -2.21
C PHE A 96 12.14 10.99 -3.12
N ASN A 97 11.02 11.38 -3.74
CA ASN A 97 10.21 10.50 -4.57
C ASN A 97 9.85 9.18 -3.86
N PRO A 98 9.06 9.21 -2.78
CA PRO A 98 8.86 8.07 -1.92
C PRO A 98 8.05 6.97 -2.61
N ASN A 99 8.30 5.73 -2.17
CA ASN A 99 7.38 4.63 -2.39
C ASN A 99 6.14 4.82 -1.50
N ARG A 100 5.02 4.26 -1.91
CA ARG A 100 3.74 4.31 -1.20
C ARG A 100 3.12 2.93 -1.10
N LYS A 101 2.67 2.55 0.09
CA LYS A 101 1.92 1.30 0.33
C LYS A 101 0.76 1.52 1.28
N CYS A 102 -0.32 0.75 1.08
CA CYS A 102 -1.42 0.68 2.04
C CYS A 102 -1.44 -0.65 2.80
N VAL A 103 -1.90 -0.60 4.04
CA VAL A 103 -2.31 -1.76 4.85
C VAL A 103 -3.75 -1.56 5.30
N VAL A 104 -4.52 -2.65 5.32
CA VAL A 104 -5.99 -2.62 5.57
C VAL A 104 -6.39 -3.67 6.59
N ILE A 105 -7.67 -3.65 6.98
CA ILE A 105 -8.25 -4.49 8.04
C ILE A 105 -7.99 -6.00 7.89
N PHE A 106 -7.87 -6.52 6.67
CA PHE A 106 -7.50 -7.93 6.44
C PHE A 106 -6.17 -8.35 7.02
N THR A 107 -5.27 -7.40 7.21
CA THR A 107 -3.96 -7.62 7.83
C THR A 107 -3.97 -7.35 9.35
N GLY A 108 -5.15 -7.11 9.91
CA GLY A 108 -5.35 -6.69 11.29
C GLY A 108 -4.97 -5.23 11.56
N PHE A 109 -4.82 -4.39 10.53
CA PHE A 109 -4.50 -2.97 10.67
C PHE A 109 -5.74 -2.10 10.47
N TRP A 110 -5.69 -0.85 10.92
CA TRP A 110 -6.62 0.15 10.38
C TRP A 110 -6.17 0.55 8.98
N ASP A 111 -7.08 1.05 8.16
CA ASP A 111 -6.75 1.50 6.81
C ASP A 111 -5.72 2.62 6.91
N THR A 112 -4.49 2.30 6.52
CA THR A 112 -3.30 3.13 6.75
C THR A 112 -2.51 3.22 5.46
N VAL A 113 -2.19 4.45 5.03
CA VAL A 113 -1.23 4.72 3.96
C VAL A 113 0.15 4.97 4.54
N ILE A 114 1.18 4.50 3.86
CA ILE A 114 2.57 4.56 4.29
C ILE A 114 3.40 5.10 3.13
N ASP A 115 3.93 6.31 3.28
CA ASP A 115 4.94 6.86 2.39
C ASP A 115 6.32 6.54 2.96
N TYR A 116 7.26 6.04 2.16
CA TYR A 116 8.57 5.64 2.67
C TYR A 116 9.71 5.71 1.65
N ILE A 117 10.92 5.85 2.18
CA ILE A 117 12.18 5.69 1.46
C ILE A 117 13.13 4.80 2.25
N GLU A 118 14.04 4.13 1.53
CA GLU A 118 15.12 3.34 2.13
C GLU A 118 16.48 3.90 1.66
N ARG A 119 17.34 4.26 2.61
CA ARG A 119 18.69 4.81 2.35
C ARG A 119 19.68 4.22 3.34
N ALA A 120 20.79 3.67 2.83
CA ALA A 120 21.86 3.09 3.65
C ALA A 120 21.36 2.08 4.71
N GLY A 121 20.36 1.26 4.36
CA GLY A 121 19.77 0.27 5.27
C GLY A 121 18.85 0.85 6.37
N ILE A 122 18.54 2.14 6.30
CA ILE A 122 17.58 2.82 7.17
C ILE A 122 16.30 3.10 6.38
N THR A 123 15.18 2.77 7.00
CA THR A 123 13.85 3.04 6.49
C THR A 123 13.31 4.30 7.15
N TYR A 124 12.84 5.23 6.32
CA TYR A 124 12.15 6.45 6.73
C TYR A 124 10.72 6.33 6.25
N ALA A 125 9.76 6.26 7.16
CA ALA A 125 8.38 5.99 6.83
C ALA A 125 7.43 6.93 7.59
N VAL A 126 6.39 7.39 6.90
CA VAL A 126 5.28 8.15 7.45
C VAL A 126 4.01 7.36 7.21
N ALA A 127 3.43 6.81 8.30
CA ALA A 127 2.15 6.13 8.27
C ALA A 127 1.05 7.09 8.72
N ARG A 128 -0.07 7.14 7.99
CA ARG A 128 -1.27 7.94 8.31
C ARG A 128 -2.52 7.09 8.18
N LEU A 129 -3.46 7.23 9.10
CA LEU A 129 -4.78 6.63 8.93
C LEU A 129 -5.49 7.31 7.75
N VAL A 130 -6.18 6.53 6.93
CA VAL A 130 -6.86 7.06 5.75
C VAL A 130 -8.05 7.94 6.15
N ASP A 131 -8.83 7.52 7.15
CA ASP A 131 -10.01 8.28 7.60
C ASP A 131 -9.67 9.42 8.57
N GLU A 132 -8.49 9.36 9.21
CA GLU A 132 -8.01 10.36 10.17
C GLU A 132 -6.55 10.74 9.84
N PRO A 133 -6.30 11.45 8.72
CA PRO A 133 -4.94 11.67 8.20
C PRO A 133 -4.02 12.47 9.14
N ASP A 134 -4.60 13.18 10.12
CA ASP A 134 -3.86 13.87 11.18
C ASP A 134 -3.24 12.90 12.20
N LYS A 135 -3.78 11.67 12.32
CA LYS A 135 -3.14 10.59 13.09
C LYS A 135 -2.00 10.00 12.27
N VAL A 136 -0.80 10.46 12.62
CA VAL A 136 0.43 10.17 11.90
C VAL A 136 1.46 9.50 12.80
N CYS A 137 2.20 8.54 12.25
CA CYS A 137 3.40 8.00 12.86
C CYS A 137 4.59 8.17 11.92
N ARG A 138 5.60 8.92 12.35
CA ARG A 138 6.88 9.05 11.66
C ARG A 138 7.91 8.10 12.28
N PHE A 139 8.61 7.36 11.44
CA PHE A 139 9.58 6.36 11.85
C PHE A 139 10.86 6.49 11.02
N ALA A 140 12.01 6.45 11.70
CA ALA A 140 13.32 6.29 11.09
C ALA A 140 14.07 5.18 11.83
N GLY A 141 14.54 4.15 11.12
CA GLY A 141 15.31 3.09 11.73
C GLY A 141 15.49 1.84 10.86
N LYS A 142 16.15 0.83 11.42
CA LYS A 142 16.28 -0.48 10.78
C LYS A 142 14.93 -1.21 10.76
N GLY A 143 14.62 -1.87 9.65
CA GLY A 143 13.42 -2.68 9.49
C GLY A 143 12.57 -2.29 8.29
N ASN A 144 11.38 -2.87 8.19
CA ASN A 144 10.46 -2.66 7.08
C ASN A 144 9.57 -1.42 7.29
N TYR A 145 9.10 -0.77 6.21
CA TYR A 145 8.16 0.36 6.23
C TYR A 145 6.91 0.13 7.08
N LYS A 146 6.44 -1.12 7.21
CA LYS A 146 5.28 -1.50 8.03
C LYS A 146 5.44 -1.17 9.52
N VAL A 147 6.66 -0.95 10.01
CA VAL A 147 6.91 -0.60 11.42
C VAL A 147 6.15 0.68 11.81
N ALA A 148 6.07 1.68 10.92
CA ALA A 148 5.33 2.91 11.18
C ALA A 148 3.83 2.63 11.40
N ALA A 149 3.21 1.80 10.56
CA ALA A 149 1.81 1.41 10.72
C ALA A 149 1.57 0.56 11.97
N VAL A 150 2.52 -0.31 12.34
CA VAL A 150 2.43 -1.11 13.58
C VAL A 150 2.46 -0.20 14.81
N ARG A 151 3.37 0.78 14.82
CA ARG A 151 3.46 1.75 15.92
C ARG A 151 2.19 2.58 16.02
N LEU A 152 1.67 3.08 14.89
CA LEU A 152 0.42 3.83 14.82
C LEU A 152 -0.75 3.01 15.40
N LYS A 153 -0.93 1.76 14.94
CA LYS A 153 -1.97 0.85 15.44
C LYS A 153 -1.85 0.61 16.96
N ARG A 154 -0.64 0.46 17.47
CA ARG A 154 -0.37 0.11 18.88
C ARG A 154 -0.23 1.33 19.79
N ASN A 155 -0.44 2.55 19.27
CA ASN A 155 -0.19 3.80 19.97
C ASN A 155 1.21 3.85 20.62
N GLN A 156 2.22 3.37 19.89
CA GLN A 156 3.62 3.40 20.33
C GLN A 156 4.27 4.74 19.99
N PRO A 157 5.37 5.13 20.68
CA PRO A 157 6.07 6.37 20.37
C PRO A 157 6.53 6.45 18.91
N CYS A 158 6.19 7.57 18.28
CA CYS A 158 6.61 7.96 16.94
C CYS A 158 7.37 9.28 17.02
N LEU A 159 8.22 9.54 16.05
CA LEU A 159 8.93 10.82 15.98
C LEU A 159 7.93 11.93 15.69
N ASP A 160 8.13 13.09 16.30
CA ASP A 160 7.45 14.28 15.85
C ASP A 160 8.01 14.74 14.48
N ARG A 161 7.40 15.78 13.90
CA ARG A 161 7.79 16.27 12.57
C ARG A 161 9.21 16.85 12.56
N GLU A 162 9.60 17.55 13.61
CA GLU A 162 10.91 18.21 13.68
C GLU A 162 12.04 17.19 13.88
N GLU A 163 11.82 16.23 14.78
CA GLU A 163 12.71 15.09 15.00
C GLU A 163 12.89 14.28 13.72
N PHE A 164 11.79 13.98 13.02
CA PHE A 164 11.86 13.24 11.76
C PHE A 164 12.69 13.99 10.71
N ARG A 165 12.48 15.30 10.55
CA ARG A 165 13.25 16.13 9.61
C ARG A 165 14.74 16.18 9.93
N LYS A 166 15.13 16.16 11.21
CA LYS A 166 16.54 16.14 11.62
C LYS A 166 17.25 14.85 11.21
N VAL A 167 16.52 13.73 11.14
CA VAL A 167 17.09 12.42 10.78
C VAL A 167 16.94 12.06 9.31
N LEU A 168 16.10 12.78 8.54
CA LEU A 168 15.98 12.56 7.11
C LEU A 168 17.35 12.66 6.41
N PRO A 169 17.57 11.87 5.34
CA PRO A 169 18.81 11.92 4.59
C PRO A 169 19.02 13.34 4.03
N LYS A 170 20.25 13.85 4.18
CA LYS A 170 20.64 15.14 3.60
C LYS A 170 20.97 14.95 2.12
N GLY A 171 20.28 15.66 1.25
CA GLY A 171 20.51 15.68 -0.20
C GLY A 171 19.43 14.94 -0.99
N VAL A 172 18.90 15.62 -2.01
CA VAL A 172 18.21 15.01 -3.16
C VAL A 172 19.27 14.71 -4.21
#